data_AF-A0A6I4ZMS3-F1
#
_entry.id   AF-A0A6I4ZMS3-F1
#
_cell.length_a   1.000
_cell.length_b   1.000
_cell.length_c   1.000
_cell.angle_alpha   90.00
_cell.angle_beta   90.00
_cell.angle_gamma   90.00
#
_symmetry.space_group_name_H-M   'P 1'
#
loop_
_entity.id
_entity.type
_entity.pdbx_description
1 polymer ?
#
loop_
_entity_poly.entity_id
_entity_poly.type
_entity_poly.pdbx_seq_one_letter_code
_entity_poly.pdbx_strand_id
1 'polypeptide(L)'
;MPPLPADVRERVAERAPALADWVRNPVDQSILAGSGLSANGLLAMMAGSGAYDAGIANVGEEWFLGRPEAEGRLRHACTRLREAIAGSPIPVAVVLGATEMTAEWQRTLIDSVREELVEAGLAVFPTVERAALALGRLAPR
;
A
#
# COMPACT_ATOMS: atom_id res chain seq x y z
N MET A 1 -15.31 3.42 -5.80
CA MET A 1 -14.39 2.27 -5.76
C MET A 1 -15.20 0.98 -5.85
N PRO A 2 -14.74 -0.03 -6.60
CA PRO A 2 -15.37 -1.35 -6.60
C PRO A 2 -15.33 -2.00 -5.20
N PRO A 3 -16.30 -2.84 -4.84
CA PRO A 3 -16.35 -3.47 -3.51
C PRO A 3 -15.15 -4.41 -3.29
N LEU A 4 -14.86 -4.71 -2.03
CA LEU A 4 -13.82 -5.69 -1.65
C LEU A 4 -14.19 -7.08 -2.22
N PRO A 5 -13.26 -7.90 -2.73
CA PRO A 5 -13.57 -9.22 -3.29
C PRO A 5 -14.15 -10.16 -2.21
N ALA A 6 -14.95 -11.15 -2.61
CA ALA A 6 -15.70 -12.00 -1.67
C ALA A 6 -14.78 -12.83 -0.77
N ASP A 7 -13.77 -13.45 -1.34
CA ASP A 7 -12.71 -14.20 -0.67
C ASP A 7 -11.93 -13.33 0.34
N VAL A 8 -11.67 -12.06 -0.01
CA VAL A 8 -11.03 -11.11 0.90
C VAL A 8 -11.95 -10.77 2.07
N ARG A 9 -13.24 -10.53 1.83
CA ARG A 9 -14.23 -10.28 2.90
C ARG A 9 -14.34 -11.47 3.84
N GLU A 10 -14.43 -12.68 3.30
CA GLU A 10 -14.49 -13.93 4.08
C GLU A 10 -13.24 -14.06 4.97
N ARG A 11 -12.05 -13.83 4.41
CA ARG A 11 -10.80 -13.89 5.17
C ARG A 11 -10.70 -12.85 6.28
N VAL A 12 -11.29 -11.67 6.09
CA VAL A 12 -11.41 -10.65 7.15
C VAL A 12 -12.38 -11.14 8.22
N ALA A 13 -13.58 -11.60 7.83
CA ALA A 13 -14.60 -12.09 8.75
C ALA A 13 -14.12 -13.26 9.62
N GLU A 14 -13.33 -14.17 9.06
CA GLU A 14 -12.75 -15.31 9.80
C GLU A 14 -11.73 -14.89 10.86
N ARG A 15 -10.95 -13.84 10.58
CA ARG A 15 -9.73 -13.54 11.36
C ARG A 15 -9.83 -12.30 12.21
N ALA A 16 -10.66 -11.37 11.79
CA ALA A 16 -11.02 -10.20 12.55
C ALA A 16 -12.53 -9.94 12.38
N PRO A 17 -13.40 -10.78 12.97
CA PRO A 17 -14.86 -10.64 12.83
C PRO A 17 -15.36 -9.23 13.21
N ALA A 18 -14.74 -8.61 14.23
CA ALA A 18 -15.07 -7.25 14.67
C ALA A 18 -14.78 -6.17 13.61
N LEU A 19 -13.96 -6.46 12.60
CA LEU A 19 -13.61 -5.55 11.52
C LEU A 19 -14.33 -5.87 10.21
N ALA A 20 -15.16 -6.92 10.14
CA ALA A 20 -15.77 -7.40 8.90
C ALA A 20 -16.60 -6.33 8.18
N ASP A 21 -17.33 -5.51 8.93
CA ASP A 21 -18.15 -4.42 8.37
C ASP A 21 -17.37 -3.12 8.12
N TRP A 22 -16.16 -3.02 8.69
CA TRP A 22 -15.29 -1.84 8.65
C TRP A 22 -14.30 -1.88 7.49
N VAL A 23 -13.72 -3.05 7.20
CA VAL A 23 -12.76 -3.20 6.10
C VAL A 23 -13.46 -3.13 4.76
N ARG A 24 -13.16 -2.09 3.98
CA ARG A 24 -13.72 -1.84 2.65
C ARG A 24 -12.61 -1.59 1.63
N ASN A 25 -12.96 -1.17 0.42
CA ASN A 25 -12.02 -0.63 -0.55
C ASN A 25 -12.20 0.91 -0.60
N PRO A 26 -11.22 1.71 -0.17
CA PRO A 26 -9.84 1.34 0.21
C PRO A 26 -9.72 0.63 1.56
N VAL A 27 -8.68 -0.20 1.70
CA VAL A 27 -8.31 -0.83 2.97
C VAL A 27 -7.42 0.14 3.74
N ASP A 28 -7.88 0.58 4.91
CA ASP A 28 -7.09 1.40 5.83
C ASP A 28 -6.25 0.50 6.75
N GLN A 29 -4.92 0.65 6.75
CA GLN A 29 -4.04 -0.13 7.61
C GLN A 29 -4.26 0.18 9.10
N SER A 30 -4.65 1.40 9.46
CA SER A 30 -4.76 1.84 10.85
C SER A 30 -5.82 1.04 11.62
N ILE A 31 -6.90 0.62 10.96
CA ILE A 31 -7.97 -0.19 11.55
C ILE A 31 -7.60 -1.67 11.69
N LEU A 32 -6.52 -2.12 11.03
CA LEU A 32 -6.04 -3.50 11.10
C LEU A 32 -5.11 -3.74 12.30
N ALA A 33 -4.74 -2.69 13.04
CA ALA A 33 -3.83 -2.82 14.17
C ALA A 33 -4.34 -3.85 15.19
N GLY A 34 -3.50 -4.83 15.55
CA GLY A 34 -3.85 -5.88 16.51
C GLY A 34 -4.80 -6.97 15.99
N SER A 35 -5.29 -6.87 14.75
CA SER A 35 -6.24 -7.83 14.17
C SER A 35 -5.61 -9.14 13.67
N GLY A 36 -4.27 -9.19 13.59
CA GLY A 36 -3.55 -10.29 12.94
C GLY A 36 -3.64 -10.29 11.41
N LEU A 37 -4.33 -9.30 10.81
CA LEU A 37 -4.31 -9.04 9.37
C LEU A 37 -3.13 -8.11 9.02
N SER A 38 -2.63 -8.28 7.80
CA SER A 38 -1.56 -7.45 7.23
C SER A 38 -2.11 -6.70 6.02
N ALA A 39 -1.88 -5.38 5.95
CA ALA A 39 -2.27 -4.57 4.79
C ALA A 39 -1.63 -5.11 3.50
N ASN A 40 -0.35 -5.46 3.53
CA ASN A 40 0.36 -6.08 2.39
C ASN A 40 -0.23 -7.46 2.03
N GLY A 41 -0.70 -8.22 3.02
CA GLY A 41 -1.36 -9.51 2.78
C GLY A 41 -2.72 -9.35 2.12
N LEU A 42 -3.53 -8.40 2.58
CA LEU A 42 -4.81 -8.06 1.96
C LEU A 42 -4.62 -7.47 0.56
N LEU A 43 -3.60 -6.63 0.35
CA LEU A 43 -3.23 -6.12 -0.97
C LEU A 43 -2.94 -7.26 -1.94
N ALA A 44 -2.11 -8.23 -1.56
CA ALA A 44 -1.78 -9.38 -2.40
C ALA A 44 -3.03 -10.20 -2.77
N MET A 45 -3.93 -10.43 -1.81
CA MET A 45 -5.20 -11.12 -2.08
C MET A 45 -6.12 -10.31 -3.00
N MET A 46 -6.27 -9.01 -2.74
CA MET A 46 -7.07 -8.11 -3.59
C MET A 46 -6.55 -8.09 -5.02
N ALA A 47 -5.24 -7.96 -5.20
CA ALA A 47 -4.60 -7.94 -6.50
C ALA A 47 -4.72 -9.30 -7.23
N GLY A 48 -4.64 -10.41 -6.49
CA GLY A 48 -4.78 -11.77 -7.02
C GLY A 48 -6.22 -12.23 -7.30
N SER A 49 -7.23 -11.48 -6.84
CA SER A 49 -8.64 -11.89 -6.92
C SER A 49 -9.22 -11.93 -8.34
N GLY A 50 -8.58 -11.26 -9.30
CA GLY A 50 -9.12 -11.05 -10.65
C GLY A 50 -10.32 -10.08 -10.72
N ALA A 51 -10.67 -9.43 -9.61
CA ALA A 51 -11.79 -8.49 -9.54
C ALA A 51 -11.43 -7.04 -9.89
N TYR A 52 -10.14 -6.73 -10.07
CA TYR A 52 -9.63 -5.38 -10.28
C TYR A 52 -8.66 -5.35 -11.46
N ASP A 53 -8.59 -4.21 -12.15
CA ASP A 53 -7.68 -4.01 -13.29
C ASP A 53 -6.36 -3.34 -12.87
N ALA A 54 -6.34 -2.66 -11.73
CA ALA A 54 -5.17 -1.96 -11.18
C ALA A 54 -5.31 -1.73 -9.67
N GLY A 55 -4.20 -1.44 -9.00
CA GLY A 55 -4.16 -1.11 -7.57
C GLY A 55 -3.33 0.14 -7.26
N ILE A 56 -3.66 0.79 -6.14
CA ILE A 56 -2.84 1.86 -5.54
C ILE A 56 -2.54 1.46 -4.10
N ALA A 57 -1.26 1.39 -3.75
CA ALA A 57 -0.79 1.16 -2.40
C ALA A 57 -0.22 2.48 -1.84
N ASN A 58 -0.92 3.07 -0.88
CA ASN A 58 -0.47 4.30 -0.22
C ASN A 58 0.36 3.97 1.02
N VAL A 59 1.60 4.47 1.06
CA VAL A 59 2.46 4.38 2.25
C VAL A 59 2.15 5.60 3.12
N GLY A 60 1.81 5.39 4.39
CA GLY A 60 1.71 6.47 5.37
C GLY A 60 3.03 6.64 6.12
N GLU A 61 4.02 7.29 5.50
CA GLU A 61 5.35 7.46 6.07
C GLU A 61 5.34 8.14 7.45
N GLU A 62 4.41 9.07 7.68
CA GLU A 62 4.27 9.84 8.91
C GLU A 62 4.05 8.95 10.14
N TRP A 63 3.43 7.79 9.93
CA TRP A 63 3.21 6.80 10.99
C TRP A 63 4.53 6.22 11.54
N PHE A 64 5.56 6.13 10.69
CA PHE A 64 6.88 5.61 11.05
C PHE A 64 7.77 6.70 11.64
N LEU A 65 7.76 7.90 11.07
CA LEU A 65 8.73 8.95 11.35
C LEU A 65 8.62 9.54 12.77
N GLY A 66 7.48 9.36 13.45
CA GLY A 66 7.30 9.70 14.86
C GLY A 66 7.74 8.62 15.85
N ARG A 67 8.34 7.51 15.41
CA ARG A 67 8.63 6.33 16.24
C ARG A 67 10.13 6.02 16.29
N PRO A 68 10.60 5.32 17.35
CA PRO A 68 11.96 4.76 17.37
C PRO A 68 12.19 3.86 16.16
N GLU A 69 13.42 3.86 15.64
CA GLU A 69 13.83 3.03 14.50
C GLU A 69 13.00 3.27 13.23
N ALA A 70 12.53 4.51 13.03
CA ALA A 70 11.68 4.90 11.90
C ALA A 70 12.21 4.39 10.56
N GLU A 71 13.51 4.57 10.30
CA GLU A 71 14.18 4.08 9.09
C GLU A 71 14.01 2.58 8.89
N GLY A 72 14.43 1.77 9.88
CA GLY A 72 14.35 0.31 9.77
C GLY A 72 12.93 -0.18 9.58
N ARG A 73 11.96 0.45 10.25
CA ARG A 73 10.53 0.09 10.15
C ARG A 73 9.94 0.47 8.80
N LEU A 74 10.24 1.66 8.29
CA LEU A 74 9.77 2.10 6.97
C LEU A 74 10.36 1.20 5.87
N ARG A 75 11.68 0.98 5.88
CA ARG A 75 12.36 0.09 4.91
C ARG A 75 11.80 -1.33 4.97
N HIS A 76 11.53 -1.86 6.16
CA HIS A 76 10.89 -3.17 6.30
C HIS A 76 9.47 -3.19 5.72
N ALA A 77 8.65 -2.16 5.98
CA ALA A 77 7.32 -2.06 5.42
C ALA A 77 7.33 -1.98 3.88
N CYS A 78 8.23 -1.18 3.31
CA CYS A 78 8.43 -1.04 1.87
C CYS A 78 8.97 -2.33 1.23
N THR A 79 9.85 -3.06 1.92
CA THR A 79 10.33 -4.39 1.47
C THR A 79 9.17 -5.37 1.33
N ARG A 80 8.30 -5.43 2.34
CA ARG A 80 7.11 -6.30 2.31
C ARG A 80 6.07 -5.85 1.29
N LEU A 81 5.94 -4.55 1.07
CA LEU A 81 5.07 -4.00 0.03
C LEU A 81 5.56 -4.42 -1.36
N ARG A 82 6.86 -4.29 -1.62
CA ARG A 82 7.49 -4.77 -2.86
C ARG A 82 7.22 -6.25 -3.09
N GLU A 83 7.40 -7.08 -2.06
CA GLU A 83 7.11 -8.53 -2.16
C GLU A 83 5.64 -8.81 -2.51
N ALA A 84 4.71 -8.07 -1.92
CA ALA A 84 3.28 -8.21 -2.23
C ALA A 84 2.95 -7.81 -3.68
N ILE A 85 3.60 -6.75 -4.19
CA ILE A 85 3.38 -6.26 -5.56
C ILE A 85 4.06 -7.17 -6.60
N ALA A 86 5.24 -7.73 -6.29
CA ALA A 86 5.99 -8.57 -7.23
C ALA A 86 5.20 -9.81 -7.71
N GLY A 87 4.27 -10.33 -6.89
CA GLY A 87 3.38 -11.44 -7.24
C GLY A 87 2.04 -11.01 -7.86
N SER A 88 1.80 -9.71 -8.05
CA SER A 88 0.53 -9.18 -8.51
C SER A 88 0.32 -9.46 -10.01
N PRO A 89 -0.85 -10.00 -10.43
CA PRO A 89 -1.19 -10.13 -11.84
C PRO A 89 -1.64 -8.80 -12.49
N ILE A 90 -1.83 -7.74 -11.69
CA ILE A 90 -2.29 -6.42 -12.13
C ILE A 90 -1.26 -5.33 -11.79
N PRO A 91 -1.21 -4.22 -12.55
CA PRO A 91 -0.35 -3.10 -12.21
C PRO A 91 -0.75 -2.48 -10.86
N VAL A 92 0.23 -2.31 -9.97
CA VAL A 92 0.05 -1.61 -8.68
C VAL A 92 1.01 -0.41 -8.63
N ALA A 93 0.45 0.78 -8.45
CA ALA A 93 1.22 1.98 -8.19
C ALA A 93 1.46 2.16 -6.68
N VAL A 94 2.64 2.61 -6.30
CA VAL A 94 2.96 2.99 -4.91
C VAL A 94 2.85 4.50 -4.79
N VAL A 95 2.18 4.97 -3.74
CA VAL A 95 2.21 6.37 -3.33
C VAL A 95 3.13 6.49 -2.13
N LEU A 96 4.20 7.25 -2.31
CA LEU A 96 5.21 7.56 -1.30
C LEU A 96 5.71 8.97 -1.61
N GLY A 97 5.38 9.93 -0.74
CA GLY A 97 5.54 11.32 -1.12
C GLY A 97 5.42 12.28 0.03
N ALA A 98 6.55 12.90 0.36
CA ALA A 98 6.65 13.99 1.31
C ALA A 98 5.78 15.17 0.89
N THR A 99 4.55 15.22 1.37
CA THR A 99 3.89 16.50 1.57
C THR A 99 4.18 16.90 3.01
N GLU A 100 5.11 17.86 3.17
CA GLU A 100 5.37 18.63 4.40
C GLU A 100 6.51 18.17 5.35
N MET A 101 7.44 17.32 4.89
CA MET A 101 8.63 16.95 5.68
C MET A 101 9.60 18.12 5.89
N THR A 102 9.71 18.63 7.12
CA THR A 102 10.59 19.77 7.46
C THR A 102 11.99 19.35 7.89
N ALA A 103 12.16 18.15 8.44
CA ALA A 103 13.46 17.64 8.87
C ALA A 103 14.24 17.02 7.70
N GLU A 104 15.53 17.36 7.61
CA GLU A 104 16.41 16.91 6.52
C GLU A 104 16.56 15.39 6.47
N TRP A 105 16.81 14.75 7.62
CA TRP A 105 16.97 13.29 7.69
C TRP A 105 15.71 12.54 7.21
N GLN A 106 14.52 13.09 7.42
CA GLN A 106 13.27 12.48 6.96
C GLN A 106 13.18 12.57 5.43
N ARG A 107 13.52 13.73 4.85
CA ARG A 107 13.56 13.89 3.39
C ARG A 107 14.55 12.91 2.76
N THR A 108 15.78 12.84 3.28
CA THR A 108 16.80 11.90 2.79
C THR A 108 16.33 10.44 2.87
N LEU A 109 15.66 10.05 3.96
CA LEU A 109 15.11 8.71 4.09
C LEU A 109 14.01 8.43 3.06
N ILE A 110 13.05 9.33 2.88
CA ILE A 110 11.95 9.15 1.91
C ILE A 110 12.47 9.10 0.47
N ASP A 111 13.45 9.95 0.13
CA ASP A 111 14.08 9.94 -1.19
C ASP A 111 14.83 8.63 -1.44
N SER A 112 15.61 8.16 -0.46
CA SER A 112 16.31 6.86 -0.55
C SER A 112 15.36 5.68 -0.69
N VAL A 113 14.28 5.62 0.10
CA VAL A 113 13.27 4.55 -0.01
C VAL A 113 12.54 4.60 -1.35
N ARG A 114 12.28 5.81 -1.87
CA ARG A 114 11.69 5.98 -3.20
C ARG A 114 12.61 5.44 -4.29
N GLU A 115 13.89 5.77 -4.24
CA GLU A 115 14.90 5.27 -5.18
C GLU A 115 14.94 3.74 -5.15
N GLU A 116 14.98 3.12 -3.96
CA GLU A 116 14.97 1.65 -3.80
C GLU A 116 13.73 0.99 -4.41
N LEU A 117 12.55 1.59 -4.25
CA LEU A 117 11.31 1.08 -4.85
C LEU A 117 11.32 1.22 -6.38
N VAL A 118 11.85 2.33 -6.90
CA VAL A 118 11.99 2.58 -8.34
C VAL A 118 13.00 1.62 -8.97
N GLU A 119 14.16 1.41 -8.33
CA GLU A 119 15.17 0.44 -8.76
C GLU A 119 14.62 -0.99 -8.77
N ALA A 120 13.69 -1.31 -7.88
CA ALA A 120 12.94 -2.56 -7.87
C ALA A 120 11.86 -2.66 -8.97
N GLY A 121 11.73 -1.66 -9.84
CA GLY A 121 10.78 -1.64 -10.96
C GLY A 121 9.36 -1.23 -10.59
N LEU A 122 9.14 -0.66 -9.39
CA LEU A 122 7.82 -0.22 -8.97
C LEU A 122 7.52 1.20 -9.48
N ALA A 123 6.26 1.43 -9.87
CA ALA A 123 5.79 2.76 -10.25
C ALA A 123 5.45 3.58 -8.99
N VAL A 124 6.34 4.49 -8.60
CA VAL A 124 6.20 5.32 -7.39
C VAL A 124 5.78 6.74 -7.72
N PHE A 125 4.77 7.26 -7.02
CA PHE A 125 4.21 8.58 -7.23
C PHE A 125 4.11 9.37 -5.92
N PRO A 126 4.22 10.70 -5.96
CA PRO A 126 4.12 11.51 -4.76
C PRO A 126 2.68 11.74 -4.28
N THR A 127 1.66 11.44 -5.11
CA THR A 127 0.25 11.61 -4.75
C THR A 127 -0.63 10.53 -5.39
N VAL A 128 -1.80 10.28 -4.79
CA VAL A 128 -2.81 9.35 -5.30
C VAL A 128 -3.33 9.77 -6.67
N GLU A 129 -3.52 11.08 -6.90
CA GLU A 129 -4.02 11.61 -8.18
C GLU A 129 -3.04 11.31 -9.33
N ARG A 130 -1.73 11.45 -9.08
CA ARG A 130 -0.70 11.14 -10.07
C ARG A 130 -0.62 9.64 -10.35
N ALA A 131 -0.75 8.80 -9.32
CA ALA A 131 -0.83 7.36 -9.49
C ALA A 131 -2.07 6.96 -10.30
N ALA A 132 -3.25 7.49 -9.95
CA ALA A 132 -4.50 7.21 -10.64
C ALA A 132 -4.46 7.66 -12.11
N LEU A 133 -3.91 8.85 -12.40
CA LEU A 133 -3.74 9.34 -13.76
C LEU A 133 -2.84 8.43 -14.60
N ALA A 134 -1.75 7.93 -14.01
CA ALA A 134 -0.83 7.02 -14.70
C ALA A 134 -1.50 5.66 -14.98
N LEU A 135 -2.15 5.07 -13.99
CA LEU A 135 -2.87 3.80 -14.14
C LEU A 135 -4.05 3.90 -15.11
N GLY A 136 -4.75 5.04 -15.14
CA GLY A 136 -5.86 5.27 -16.08
C GLY A 136 -5.43 5.26 -17.56
N ARG A 137 -4.13 5.36 -17.86
CA ARG A 137 -3.60 5.18 -19.22
C ARG A 137 -3.40 3.72 -19.61
N LEU A 138 -3.39 2.81 -18.63
CA LEU A 138 -3.21 1.37 -18.81
C LEU A 138 -4.55 0.62 -18.86
N ALA A 139 -5.62 1.21 -18.30
CA ALA A 139 -6.94 0.61 -18.35
C ALA A 139 -7.45 0.53 -19.81
N PRO A 140 -8.03 -0.60 -20.23
CA PRO A 140 -8.73 -0.69 -21.50
C PRO A 140 -9.83 0.39 -21.56
N ARG A 141 -9.95 1.08 -22.71
CA ARG A 141 -11.04 2.03 -22.95
C ARG A 141 -12.38 1.34 -23.09
#